data_AF-A0A7X5URK8-F1
#
_entry.id   AF-A0A7X5URK8-F1
#
_cell.length_a   1.000
_cell.length_b   1.000
_cell.length_c   1.000
_cell.angle_alpha   90.00
_cell.angle_beta   90.00
_cell.angle_gamma   90.00
#
_symmetry.space_group_name_H-M   'P 1'
#
loop_
_entity.id
_entity.type
_entity.pdbx_description
1 polymer ?
#
loop_
_entity_poly.entity_id
_entity_poly.type
_entity_poly.pdbx_seq_one_letter_code
_entity_poly.pdbx_strand_id
1 'polypeptide(L)' 'MLTASFILVVAAMLAGIGRAVWLPGPAPDVEPRLARDVVAGLLVLWQVGAAHAERVEHYTAELSGRPATRLQPW' A
#
# COMPACT_ATOMS: atom_id res chain seq x y z
N MET A 1 -21.94 13.60 3.34
CA MET A 1 -21.43 13.65 4.72
C MET A 1 -20.61 12.40 5.06
N LEU A 2 -21.16 11.19 4.94
CA LEU A 2 -20.45 9.93 5.24
C LEU A 2 -19.12 9.73 4.48
N THR A 3 -19.12 10.05 3.19
CA THR A 3 -17.92 9.95 2.34
C THR A 3 -16.80 10.88 2.77
N ALA A 4 -17.12 12.12 3.16
CA ALA A 4 -16.13 13.09 3.63
C ALA A 4 -15.52 12.65 4.97
N SER A 5 -16.34 12.17 5.92
CA SER A 5 -15.83 11.64 7.19
C SER A 5 -14.98 10.38 6.99
N PHE A 6 -15.38 9.51 6.06
CA PHE A 6 -14.60 8.33 5.71
C PHE A 6 -13.22 8.71 5.15
N ILE A 7 -13.19 9.62 4.17
CA ILE A 7 -11.93 10.12 3.59
C ILE A 7 -11.05 10.75 4.67
N LEU A 8 -11.63 11.52 5.60
CA LEU A 8 -10.90 12.13 6.70
C LEU A 8 -10.23 11.07 7.60
N VAL A 9 -10.98 10.03 7.98
CA VAL A 9 -10.47 8.93 8.81
C VAL A 9 -9.35 8.18 8.08
N VAL A 10 -9.54 7.88 6.79
CA VAL A 10 -8.52 7.22 5.97
C VAL A 10 -7.26 8.09 5.88
N ALA A 11 -7.40 9.39 5.61
CA ALA A 11 -6.28 10.31 5.55
C ALA A 11 -5.54 10.40 6.90
N ALA A 12 -6.26 10.46 8.02
CA ALA A 12 -5.66 10.48 9.35
C ALA A 12 -4.88 9.18 9.65
N MET A 13 -5.43 8.03 9.26
CA MET A 13 -4.79 6.74 9.42
C MET A 13 -3.51 6.64 8.56
N LEU A 14 -3.57 7.06 7.30
CA LEU A 14 -2.39 7.12 6.42
C LEU A 14 -1.32 8.06 6.98
N ALA A 15 -1.69 9.24 7.47
CA ALA A 15 -0.75 10.16 8.11
C ALA A 15 -0.10 9.54 9.36
N GLY A 16 -0.88 8.83 10.18
CA GLY A 16 -0.35 8.11 11.35
C GLY A 16 0.68 7.05 10.95
N ILE A 17 0.39 6.26 9.91
CA ILE A 17 1.31 5.24 9.38
C ILE A 17 2.58 5.89 8.82
N GLY A 18 2.45 6.90 7.96
CA GLY A 18 3.59 7.59 7.36
C GLY A 18 4.49 8.28 8.38
N ARG A 19 3.92 8.74 9.51
CA ARG A 19 4.69 9.30 10.63
C ARG A 19 5.39 8.23 11.46
N ALA A 20 4.79 7.05 11.61
CA ALA A 20 5.34 5.97 12.42
C ALA A 20 6.46 5.18 11.70
N VAL A 21 6.42 5.14 10.37
CA VAL A 21 7.36 4.36 9.56
C VAL A 21 8.43 5.28 8.97
N TRP A 22 9.70 5.05 9.32
CA TRP A 22 10.82 5.70 8.65
C TRP A 22 11.12 4.95 7.35
N LEU A 23 10.64 5.49 6.23
CA LEU A 23 10.94 4.95 4.90
C LEU A 23 12.38 5.33 4.49
N PRO A 24 13.27 4.36 4.19
CA PRO A 24 14.57 4.67 3.61
C PRO A 24 14.38 5.12 2.15
N GLY A 25 14.43 6.43 1.92
CA GLY A 25 14.27 7.02 0.59
C GLY A 25 14.14 8.55 0.63
N PRO A 26 14.15 9.22 -0.53
CA PRO A 26 13.92 10.65 -0.58
C PRO A 26 12.52 10.96 -0.05
N ALA A 27 12.44 11.89 0.90
CA ALA A 27 11.15 12.33 1.43
C ALA A 27 10.28 12.90 0.29
N PRO A 28 8.97 12.61 0.25
CA PRO A 28 8.09 13.16 -0.78
C PRO A 28 8.17 14.69 -0.77
N ASP A 29 8.48 15.32 -1.91
CA ASP A 29 8.58 16.78 -2.00
C ASP A 29 7.20 17.43 -2.12
N VAL A 30 6.41 17.27 -1.05
CA VAL A 30 5.03 17.73 -0.96
C VAL A 30 4.89 18.58 0.30
N GLU A 31 4.50 19.83 0.14
CA GLU A 31 4.02 20.68 1.22
C GLU A 31 2.48 20.70 1.25
N PRO A 32 1.83 20.82 2.42
CA PRO A 32 2.39 20.88 3.78
C PRO A 32 2.78 19.50 4.34
N ARG A 33 3.48 19.47 5.48
CA ARG A 33 3.99 18.24 6.15
C ARG A 33 2.93 17.14 6.32
N LEU A 34 1.67 17.50 6.59
CA LEU A 34 0.57 16.52 6.70
C LEU A 34 0.37 15.74 5.39
N ALA A 35 0.44 16.40 4.23
CA ALA A 35 0.31 15.76 2.93
C ALA A 35 1.47 14.78 2.68
N ARG A 36 2.69 15.15 3.09
CA ARG A 36 3.86 14.27 3.07
C ARG A 36 3.64 13.01 3.90
N ASP A 37 3.11 13.14 5.12
CA ASP A 37 2.81 12.01 6.00
C ASP A 37 1.73 11.08 5.40
N VAL A 38 0.68 11.64 4.78
CA VAL A 38 -0.37 10.86 4.09
C VAL A 38 0.21 10.09 2.90
N VAL A 39 1.02 10.74 2.06
CA VAL A 39 1.65 10.11 0.89
C VAL A 39 2.62 9.01 1.32
N ALA A 40 3.42 9.24 2.37
CA ALA A 40 4.29 8.22 2.94
C ALA A 40 3.50 7.00 3.42
N GLY A 41 2.38 7.21 4.14
CA GLY A 41 1.50 6.11 4.54
C GLY A 41 0.89 5.36 3.37
N LEU A 42 0.51 6.06 2.30
CA LEU A 42 -0.04 5.46 1.08
C LEU A 42 1.01 4.57 0.37
N LEU A 43 2.26 5.04 0.30
CA LEU A 43 3.37 4.27 -0.28
C LEU A 43 3.66 2.99 0.51
N VAL A 44 3.65 3.05 1.85
CA VAL A 44 3.78 1.86 2.70
C VAL A 44 2.64 0.88 2.41
N LEU A 45 1.40 1.36 2.39
CA LEU A 45 0.24 0.53 2.13
C LEU A 45 0.32 -0.12 0.74
N TRP A 46 0.78 0.61 -0.27
CA TRP A 46 0.98 0.08 -1.61
C TRP A 46 2.02 -1.04 -1.66
N GLN A 47 3.19 -0.84 -1.03
CA GLN A 47 4.25 -1.85 -1.00
C GLN A 47 3.82 -3.12 -0.27
N VAL A 48 3.18 -2.97 0.90
CA VAL A 48 2.67 -4.10 1.68
C VAL A 48 1.54 -4.80 0.91
N GLY A 49 0.65 -4.02 0.29
CA GLY A 49 -0.45 -4.52 -0.53
C GLY A 49 0.04 -5.33 -1.72
N ALA A 50 1.06 -4.85 -2.45
CA ALA A 50 1.66 -5.60 -3.57
C ALA A 50 2.27 -6.93 -3.09
N ALA A 51 3.03 -6.91 -2.00
CA ALA A 51 3.63 -8.11 -1.43
C ALA A 51 2.59 -9.10 -0.85
N HIS A 52 1.43 -8.62 -0.41
CA HIS A 52 0.32 -9.45 0.03
C HIS A 52 -0.51 -9.99 -1.14
N ALA A 53 -0.72 -9.20 -2.19
CA ALA A 53 -1.42 -9.63 -3.39
C ALA A 53 -0.70 -10.80 -4.06
N GLU A 54 0.62 -10.70 -4.20
CA GLU A 54 1.47 -11.79 -4.74
C GLU A 54 1.35 -13.07 -3.89
N ARG A 55 1.33 -12.94 -2.56
CA ARG A 55 1.11 -14.10 -1.66
C ARG A 55 -0.28 -14.69 -1.79
N VAL A 56 -1.32 -13.86 -1.83
CA VAL A 56 -2.70 -14.32 -1.96
C VAL A 56 -2.91 -15.00 -3.31
N GLU A 57 -2.33 -14.46 -4.39
CA GLU A 57 -2.35 -15.09 -5.71
C GLU A 57 -1.66 -16.46 -5.67
N HIS A 58 -0.49 -16.56 -5.01
CA HIS A 58 0.21 -17.82 -4.81
C HIS A 58 -0.66 -18.86 -4.07
N TYR A 59 -1.24 -18.49 -2.92
CA TYR A 59 -2.12 -19.39 -2.17
C TYR A 59 -3.38 -19.76 -2.97
N THR A 60 -3.96 -18.81 -3.71
CA THR A 60 -5.14 -19.07 -4.54
C THR A 60 -4.81 -20.03 -5.69
N ALA A 61 -3.62 -19.93 -6.29
CA ALA A 61 -3.13 -20.86 -7.29
C ALA A 61 -2.92 -22.27 -6.72
N GLU A 62 -2.31 -22.38 -5.53
CA GLU A 62 -2.14 -23.66 -4.82
C GLU A 62 -3.49 -24.31 -4.49
N LEU A 63 -4.44 -23.55 -3.94
CA LEU A 63 -5.77 -24.03 -3.55
C LEU A 63 -6.65 -24.39 -4.75
N SER A 64 -6.50 -23.71 -5.89
CA SER A 64 -7.27 -23.99 -7.10
C SER A 64 -6.68 -25.13 -7.95
N GLY A 65 -5.56 -25.73 -7.54
CA GLY A 65 -4.89 -26.79 -8.28
C GLY A 65 -4.36 -26.36 -9.66
N ARG A 66 -4.29 -25.06 -9.92
CA ARG A 66 -3.74 -24.51 -11.17
C ARG A 66 -2.22 -24.46 -11.04
N PRO A 67 -1.45 -25.17 -11.89
CA PRO A 67 -0.01 -24.98 -11.91
C PRO A 67 0.25 -23.52 -12.28
N ALA A 68 1.02 -22.80 -11.46
CA ALA A 68 1.43 -21.43 -11.73
C ALA A 68 2.02 -21.39 -13.14
N THR A 69 1.29 -20.82 -14.08
CA THR A 69 1.71 -20.70 -15.46
C THR A 69 2.93 -19.82 -15.43
N ARG A 70 4.10 -20.47 -15.45
CA ARG A 70 5.42 -19.85 -15.53
C ARG A 70 5.32 -18.86 -16.69
N LEU A 71 5.24 -17.57 -16.39
CA LEU A 71 5.35 -16.50 -17.37
C LEU A 71 6.73 -16.69 -18.01
N GLN A 72 6.74 -17.41 -19.13
CA GLN A 72 7.92 -17.67 -19.94
C GLN A 72 8.11 -16.40 -20.79
N PRO A 73 9.16 -15.59 -20.55
CA PRO A 73 9.49 -14.52 -21.46
C PRO A 73 9.93 -15.15 -22.78
N TRP A 74 9.32 -14.71 -23.88
CA TRP A 74 9.86 -14.85 -25.22
C TRP A 74 10.94 -13.80 -25.43
#